data_AF-A0A150GSQ2-F1
#
_entry.id   AF-A0A150GSQ2-F1
#
_cell.length_a   1.000
_cell.length_b   1.000
_cell.length_c   1.000
_cell.angle_alpha   90.00
_cell.angle_beta   90.00
_cell.angle_gamma   90.00
#
_symmetry.space_group_name_H-M   'P 1'
#
loop_
_entity.id
_entity.type
_entity.pdbx_description
1 polymer ?
#
loop_
_entity_poly.entity_id
_entity_poly.type
_entity_poly.pdbx_seq_one_letter_code
_entity_poly.pdbx_strand_id
1 'polypeptide(L)'
;MASSGPFGFAGRLARVSSLEAKLERQLRELQTGVKLQDEELRKVNTKVDAIDGLSFSVVHLQDEAKKVKSMLEKLQSHVKDMAQTNVTAWVLEVNNTLTASLQQLQAGLSNSSTEDEKLTTRVTRTEDDLAKLSSQLDSHTSAIKTLADTLAVHQNTTLSALQQHTAAMSEALEAHRELRTRVDSIKAGPQQGAGAEAAGAGAGGAAGAAAARAGLYATEKYGMM
;
A
#
# COMPACT_ATOMS: atom_id res chain seq x y z
N MET A 1 -99.14 -93.32 70.57
CA MET A 1 -98.83 -91.99 70.00
C MET A 1 -97.70 -91.38 70.80
N ALA A 2 -96.45 -91.57 70.35
CA ALA A 2 -95.28 -91.06 71.07
C ALA A 2 -95.08 -89.57 70.72
N SER A 3 -95.01 -88.78 71.78
CA SER A 3 -94.82 -87.33 71.81
C SER A 3 -93.67 -86.87 70.88
N SER A 4 -94.06 -86.16 69.82
CA SER A 4 -93.22 -85.34 68.94
C SER A 4 -92.81 -84.05 69.67
N GLY A 5 -92.22 -84.17 70.86
CA GLY A 5 -91.62 -83.04 71.55
C GLY A 5 -90.27 -82.67 70.91
N PRO A 6 -89.84 -81.39 70.98
CA PRO A 6 -88.58 -80.92 70.37
C PRO A 6 -87.34 -81.70 70.83
N PHE A 7 -87.41 -82.44 71.93
CA PHE A 7 -86.32 -83.24 72.51
C PHE A 7 -86.42 -84.76 72.24
N GLY A 8 -87.43 -85.22 71.48
CA GLY A 8 -87.45 -86.59 70.95
C GLY A 8 -86.35 -86.83 69.91
N PHE A 9 -86.03 -88.09 69.60
CA PHE A 9 -84.96 -88.46 68.66
C PHE A 9 -85.09 -87.75 67.29
N ALA A 10 -86.31 -87.70 66.73
CA ALA A 10 -86.61 -87.01 65.47
C ALA A 10 -86.34 -85.49 65.54
N GLY A 11 -86.66 -84.82 66.66
CA GLY A 11 -86.41 -83.39 66.85
C GLY A 11 -84.94 -83.03 67.05
N ARG A 12 -84.13 -83.95 67.60
CA ARG A 12 -82.66 -83.80 67.66
C ARG A 12 -82.03 -84.01 66.29
N LEU A 13 -82.46 -85.01 65.54
CA LEU A 13 -81.96 -85.29 64.18
C LEU A 13 -82.23 -84.13 63.22
N ALA A 14 -83.41 -83.51 63.28
CA ALA A 14 -83.75 -82.32 62.49
C ALA A 14 -82.86 -81.11 62.83
N ARG A 15 -82.50 -80.93 64.12
CA ARG A 15 -81.56 -79.88 64.54
C ARG A 15 -80.14 -80.13 64.06
N VAL A 16 -79.66 -81.36 64.14
CA VAL A 16 -78.34 -81.75 63.62
C VAL A 16 -78.27 -81.50 62.12
N SER A 17 -79.29 -81.91 61.36
CA SER A 17 -79.34 -81.68 59.91
C SER A 17 -79.35 -80.19 59.54
N SER A 18 -80.06 -79.36 60.33
CA SER A 18 -80.08 -77.90 60.15
C SER A 18 -78.72 -77.25 60.46
N LEU A 19 -78.06 -77.70 61.53
CA LEU A 19 -76.70 -77.25 61.88
C LEU A 19 -75.69 -77.64 60.81
N GLU A 20 -75.78 -78.86 60.28
CA GLU A 20 -74.94 -79.36 59.18
C GLU A 20 -75.12 -78.51 57.93
N ALA A 21 -76.37 -78.27 57.50
CA ALA A 21 -76.66 -77.39 56.37
C ALA A 21 -76.14 -75.95 56.56
N LYS A 22 -76.19 -75.43 57.79
CA LYS A 22 -75.63 -74.11 58.13
C LYS A 22 -74.11 -74.12 58.07
N LEU A 23 -73.46 -75.15 58.62
CA LEU A 23 -72.01 -75.31 58.57
C LEU A 23 -71.51 -75.41 57.13
N GLU A 24 -72.20 -76.20 56.30
CA GLU A 24 -71.85 -76.32 54.88
C GLU A 24 -71.98 -74.99 54.13
N ARG A 25 -73.02 -74.19 54.41
CA ARG A 25 -73.13 -72.85 53.81
C ARG A 25 -71.97 -71.96 54.22
N GLN A 26 -71.65 -71.92 55.52
CA GLN A 26 -70.52 -71.14 56.02
C GLN A 26 -69.19 -71.61 55.40
N LEU A 27 -69.01 -72.92 55.24
CA LEU A 27 -67.81 -73.49 54.64
C LEU A 27 -67.70 -73.14 53.15
N ARG A 28 -68.81 -73.16 52.41
CA ARG A 28 -68.88 -72.69 51.01
C ARG A 28 -68.58 -71.20 50.91
N GLU A 29 -69.16 -70.36 51.76
CA GLU A 29 -68.90 -68.91 51.80
C GLU A 29 -67.43 -68.62 52.10
N LEU A 30 -66.86 -69.30 53.11
CA LEU A 30 -65.45 -69.16 53.46
C LEU A 30 -64.55 -69.57 52.30
N GLN A 31 -64.84 -70.69 51.62
CA GLN A 31 -64.09 -71.14 50.45
C GLN A 31 -64.16 -70.13 49.29
N THR A 32 -65.32 -69.49 49.06
CA THR A 32 -65.42 -68.42 48.06
C THR A 32 -64.63 -67.18 48.46
N GLY A 33 -64.64 -66.82 49.75
CA GLY A 33 -63.86 -65.70 50.28
C GLY A 33 -62.35 -65.92 50.14
N VAL A 34 -61.87 -67.12 50.47
CA VAL A 34 -60.45 -67.49 50.30
C VAL A 34 -60.02 -67.40 48.85
N LYS A 35 -60.82 -67.91 47.90
CA LYS A 35 -60.51 -67.80 46.46
C LYS A 35 -60.44 -66.37 45.97
N LEU A 36 -61.32 -65.50 46.46
CA LEU A 36 -61.29 -64.07 46.15
C LEU A 36 -60.03 -63.39 46.71
N GLN A 37 -59.67 -63.69 47.96
CA GLN A 37 -58.45 -63.17 48.59
C GLN A 37 -57.18 -63.64 47.88
N ASP A 38 -57.11 -64.90 47.43
CA ASP A 38 -55.98 -65.41 46.66
C ASP A 38 -55.81 -64.66 45.33
N GLU A 39 -56.92 -64.34 44.66
CA GLU A 39 -56.89 -63.58 43.42
C GLU A 39 -56.48 -62.12 43.64
N GLU A 40 -56.93 -61.49 44.72
CA GLU A 40 -56.49 -60.15 45.11
C GLU A 40 -55.00 -60.12 45.49
N LEU A 41 -54.53 -61.10 46.27
CA LEU A 41 -53.12 -61.26 46.62
C LEU A 41 -52.26 -61.42 45.36
N ARG A 42 -52.70 -62.22 44.40
CA ARG A 42 -52.00 -62.39 43.12
C ARG A 42 -51.87 -61.06 42.37
N LYS A 43 -52.95 -60.25 42.31
CA LYS A 43 -52.91 -58.91 41.69
C LYS A 43 -51.98 -57.96 42.45
N VAL A 44 -52.00 -57.97 43.77
CA VAL A 44 -51.09 -57.16 44.59
C VAL A 44 -49.64 -57.55 44.32
N ASN A 45 -49.33 -58.85 44.26
CA ASN A 45 -47.97 -59.32 43.99
C ASN A 45 -47.43 -58.81 42.65
N THR A 46 -48.24 -58.87 41.59
CA THR A 46 -47.83 -58.33 40.28
C THR A 46 -47.56 -56.83 40.29
N LYS A 47 -48.24 -56.07 41.15
CA LYS A 47 -47.98 -54.63 41.32
C LYS A 47 -46.69 -54.39 42.11
N VAL A 48 -46.42 -55.21 43.12
CA VAL A 48 -45.16 -55.14 43.88
C VAL A 48 -43.97 -55.40 42.96
N ASP A 49 -44.03 -56.43 42.12
CA ASP A 49 -42.98 -56.73 41.14
C ASP A 49 -42.74 -55.55 40.17
N ALA A 50 -43.81 -54.87 39.75
CA ALA A 50 -43.71 -53.68 38.90
C ALA A 50 -43.10 -52.47 39.65
N ILE A 51 -43.41 -52.29 40.93
CA ILE A 51 -42.83 -51.24 41.78
C ILE A 51 -41.33 -51.46 41.97
N ASP A 52 -40.89 -52.70 42.13
CA ASP A 52 -39.47 -53.03 42.24
C ASP A 52 -38.71 -52.70 40.95
N GLY A 53 -39.29 -53.02 39.78
CA GLY A 53 -38.73 -52.64 38.48
C GLY A 53 -38.64 -51.12 38.27
N LEU A 54 -39.66 -50.37 38.71
CA LEU A 54 -39.63 -48.90 38.67
C LEU A 54 -38.59 -48.33 39.63
N SER A 55 -38.43 -48.90 40.83
CA SER A 55 -37.42 -48.47 41.80
C SER A 55 -36.01 -48.61 41.23
N PHE A 56 -35.71 -49.71 40.55
CA PHE A 56 -34.43 -49.89 39.86
C PHE A 56 -34.21 -48.81 38.78
N SER A 57 -35.25 -48.52 37.99
CA SER A 57 -35.19 -47.51 36.93
C SER A 57 -34.95 -46.10 37.48
N VAL A 58 -35.57 -45.76 38.63
CA VAL A 58 -35.36 -44.47 39.31
C VAL A 58 -33.91 -44.32 39.78
N VAL A 59 -33.33 -45.37 40.36
CA VAL A 59 -31.91 -45.35 40.79
C VAL A 59 -30.99 -45.14 39.59
N HIS A 60 -31.23 -45.85 38.49
CA HIS A 60 -30.45 -45.68 37.26
C HIS A 60 -30.51 -44.25 36.72
N LEU A 61 -31.72 -43.67 36.63
CA LEU A 61 -31.91 -42.29 36.17
C LEU A 61 -31.25 -41.27 37.10
N GLN A 62 -31.24 -41.51 38.42
CA GLN A 62 -30.53 -40.65 39.36
C GLN A 62 -29.02 -40.67 39.13
N ASP A 63 -28.44 -41.82 38.81
CA ASP A 63 -27.01 -41.93 38.53
C ASP A 63 -26.64 -41.31 37.17
N GLU A 64 -27.48 -41.46 36.15
CA GLU A 64 -27.30 -40.73 34.88
C GLU A 64 -27.39 -39.21 35.09
N ALA A 65 -28.35 -38.74 35.89
CA ALA A 65 -28.49 -37.32 36.20
C ALA A 65 -27.25 -36.76 36.91
N LYS A 66 -26.67 -37.51 37.87
CA LYS A 66 -25.40 -37.14 38.52
C LYS A 66 -24.25 -37.08 37.51
N LYS A 67 -24.17 -38.04 36.60
CA LYS A 67 -23.12 -38.08 35.55
C LYS A 67 -23.24 -36.90 34.60
N VAL A 68 -24.44 -36.61 34.11
CA VAL A 68 -24.72 -35.46 33.24
C VAL A 68 -24.39 -34.15 33.94
N LYS A 69 -24.75 -34.01 35.23
CA LYS A 69 -24.41 -32.83 36.04
C LYS A 69 -22.88 -32.63 36.12
N SER A 70 -22.12 -33.69 36.39
CA SER A 70 -20.66 -33.61 36.42
C SER A 70 -20.05 -33.23 35.07
N MET A 71 -20.60 -33.75 33.96
CA MET A 71 -20.17 -33.36 32.62
C MET A 71 -20.46 -31.88 32.32
N LEU A 72 -21.62 -31.38 32.75
CA LEU A 72 -22.01 -29.98 32.58
C LEU A 72 -21.05 -29.05 33.34
N GLU A 73 -20.74 -29.37 34.60
CA GLU A 73 -19.81 -28.58 35.43
C GLU A 73 -18.40 -28.54 34.80
N LYS A 74 -17.90 -29.66 34.28
CA LYS A 74 -16.62 -29.72 33.56
C LYS A 74 -16.64 -28.86 32.29
N LEU A 75 -17.71 -28.94 31.51
CA LEU A 75 -17.86 -28.15 30.28
C LEU A 75 -17.90 -26.65 30.60
N GLN A 76 -18.63 -26.26 31.65
CA GLN A 76 -18.71 -24.87 32.09
C GLN A 76 -17.34 -24.33 32.52
N SER A 77 -16.53 -25.12 33.24
CA SER A 77 -15.15 -24.74 33.58
C SER A 77 -14.30 -24.54 32.31
N HIS A 78 -14.38 -25.49 31.37
CA HIS A 78 -13.58 -25.44 30.15
C HIS A 78 -13.91 -24.21 29.28
N VAL A 79 -15.20 -23.87 29.15
CA VAL A 79 -15.64 -22.66 28.43
C VAL A 79 -15.11 -21.39 29.11
N LYS A 80 -15.12 -21.35 30.44
CA LYS A 80 -14.60 -20.21 31.21
C LYS A 80 -13.09 -20.03 31.01
N ASP A 81 -12.34 -21.13 31.07
CA ASP A 81 -10.89 -21.12 30.89
C ASP A 81 -10.52 -20.66 29.47
N MET A 82 -11.20 -21.20 28.44
CA MET A 82 -11.00 -20.77 27.05
C MET A 82 -11.30 -19.28 26.84
N ALA A 83 -12.41 -18.79 27.40
CA ALA A 83 -12.81 -17.39 27.25
C ALA A 83 -11.80 -16.44 27.91
N GLN A 84 -11.28 -16.78 29.10
CA GLN A 84 -10.32 -15.93 29.80
C GLN A 84 -8.92 -15.96 29.17
N THR A 85 -8.40 -17.14 28.85
CA THR A 85 -6.99 -17.30 28.47
C THR A 85 -6.73 -16.95 27.00
N ASN A 86 -7.52 -17.48 26.07
CA ASN A 86 -7.22 -17.30 24.64
C ASN A 86 -7.64 -15.93 24.12
N VAL A 87 -8.85 -15.47 24.45
CA VAL A 87 -9.36 -14.22 23.87
C VAL A 87 -8.59 -13.03 24.42
N THR A 88 -8.37 -12.96 25.74
CA THR A 88 -7.68 -11.82 26.37
C THR A 88 -6.22 -11.74 25.94
N ALA A 89 -5.50 -12.87 25.92
CA ALA A 89 -4.10 -12.89 25.51
C ALA A 89 -3.95 -12.52 24.02
N TRP A 90 -4.80 -13.08 23.15
CA TRP A 90 -4.77 -12.77 21.73
C TRP A 90 -5.10 -11.31 21.44
N VAL A 91 -6.10 -10.74 22.12
CA VAL A 91 -6.43 -9.31 21.99
C VAL A 91 -5.28 -8.43 22.45
N LEU A 92 -4.62 -8.75 23.56
CA LEU A 92 -3.44 -8.03 24.04
C LEU A 92 -2.29 -8.08 23.04
N GLU A 93 -2.00 -9.25 22.48
CA GLU A 93 -0.92 -9.43 21.51
C GLU A 93 -1.18 -8.64 20.22
N VAL A 94 -2.39 -8.77 19.65
CA VAL A 94 -2.79 -7.99 18.46
C VAL A 94 -2.69 -6.49 18.71
N ASN A 95 -3.13 -6.01 19.89
CA ASN A 95 -3.07 -4.59 20.23
C ASN A 95 -1.63 -4.09 20.37
N ASN A 96 -0.75 -4.89 20.98
CA ASN A 96 0.68 -4.56 21.09
C ASN A 96 1.36 -4.51 19.72
N THR A 97 1.10 -5.48 18.84
CA THR A 97 1.65 -5.49 17.48
C THR A 97 1.17 -4.29 16.65
N LEU A 98 -0.13 -3.96 16.73
CA LEU A 98 -0.70 -2.79 16.06
C LEU A 98 -0.07 -1.49 16.57
N THR A 99 0.09 -1.36 17.89
CA THR A 99 0.71 -0.19 18.51
C THR A 99 2.15 -0.01 18.06
N ALA A 100 2.95 -1.08 18.05
CA ALA A 100 4.32 -1.04 17.57
C ALA A 100 4.41 -0.66 16.08
N SER A 101 3.51 -1.21 15.26
CA SER A 101 3.44 -0.91 13.82
C SER A 101 3.08 0.56 13.58
N LEU A 102 2.13 1.12 14.33
CA LEU A 102 1.77 2.53 14.27
C LEU A 102 2.94 3.45 14.66
N GLN A 103 3.69 3.10 15.72
CA GLN A 103 4.87 3.87 16.12
C GLN A 103 5.97 3.85 15.05
N GLN A 104 6.21 2.69 14.42
CA GLN A 104 7.17 2.59 13.32
C GLN A 104 6.75 3.43 12.11
N LEU A 105 5.48 3.37 11.72
CA LEU A 105 4.95 4.19 10.63
C LEU A 105 5.04 5.68 10.94
N GLN A 106 4.73 6.08 12.17
CA GLN A 106 4.81 7.48 12.60
C GLN A 106 6.25 8.01 12.60
N ALA A 107 7.21 7.19 13.05
CA ALA A 107 8.64 7.52 12.96
C ALA A 107 9.10 7.62 11.50
N GLY A 108 8.68 6.67 10.64
CA GLY A 108 8.98 6.69 9.21
C GLY A 108 8.42 7.94 8.51
N LEU A 109 7.18 8.31 8.81
CA LEU A 109 6.54 9.52 8.28
C LEU A 109 7.28 10.79 8.72
N SER A 110 7.68 10.86 9.99
CA SER A 110 8.43 12.00 10.53
C SER A 110 9.78 12.16 9.83
N ASN A 111 10.51 11.05 9.64
CA ASN A 111 11.77 11.05 8.91
C ASN A 111 11.59 11.48 7.45
N SER A 112 10.57 10.94 6.76
CA SER A 112 10.28 11.32 5.37
C SER A 112 9.94 12.80 5.25
N SER A 113 9.14 13.34 6.17
CA SER A 113 8.80 14.78 6.19
C SER A 113 10.05 15.65 6.35
N THR A 114 10.98 15.27 7.22
CA THR A 114 12.24 16.03 7.38
C THR A 114 13.14 15.95 6.15
N GLU A 115 13.10 14.84 5.42
CA GLU A 115 13.89 14.69 4.20
C GLU A 115 13.28 15.49 3.04
N ASP A 116 11.95 15.54 2.94
CA ASP A 116 11.23 16.40 1.99
C ASP A 116 11.53 17.88 2.23
N GLU A 117 11.59 18.34 3.49
CA GLU A 117 11.99 19.71 3.82
C GLU A 117 13.43 20.03 3.37
N LYS A 118 14.37 19.10 3.57
CA LYS A 118 15.75 19.25 3.11
C LYS A 118 15.84 19.27 1.60
N LEU A 119 15.15 18.36 0.92
CA LEU A 119 15.13 18.31 -0.55
C LEU A 119 14.53 19.59 -1.12
N THR A 120 13.43 20.08 -0.54
CA THR A 120 12.81 21.36 -0.91
C THR A 120 13.81 22.51 -0.78
N THR A 121 14.53 22.59 0.35
CA THR A 121 15.56 23.61 0.58
C THR A 121 16.73 23.51 -0.41
N ARG A 122 17.10 22.29 -0.81
CA ARG A 122 18.15 22.08 -1.82
C ARG A 122 17.68 22.51 -3.21
N VAL A 123 16.45 22.19 -3.57
CA VAL A 123 15.85 22.58 -4.86
C VAL A 123 15.81 24.10 -4.97
N THR A 124 15.26 24.80 -3.98
CA THR A 124 15.20 26.28 -4.00
C THR A 124 16.59 26.90 -4.10
N ARG A 125 17.58 26.35 -3.39
CA ARG A 125 18.96 26.82 -3.50
C ARG A 125 19.56 26.59 -4.89
N THR A 126 19.29 25.45 -5.52
CA THR A 126 19.75 25.20 -6.89
C THR A 126 19.05 26.09 -7.92
N GLU A 127 17.78 26.43 -7.69
CA GLU A 127 17.04 27.39 -8.53
C GLU A 127 17.66 28.80 -8.43
N ASP A 128 18.01 29.24 -7.22
CA ASP A 128 18.70 30.52 -6.99
C ASP A 128 20.09 30.56 -7.66
N ASP A 129 20.88 29.49 -7.51
CA ASP A 129 22.20 29.38 -8.14
C ASP A 129 22.08 29.40 -9.68
N LEU A 130 21.08 28.73 -10.24
CA LEU A 130 20.82 28.72 -11.68
C LEU A 130 20.43 30.11 -12.21
N ALA A 131 19.57 30.83 -11.49
CA ALA A 131 19.21 32.20 -11.82
C ALA A 131 20.44 33.14 -11.81
N LYS A 132 21.32 32.96 -10.82
CA LYS A 132 22.58 33.73 -10.74
C LYS A 132 23.52 33.41 -11.90
N LEU A 133 23.72 32.13 -12.23
CA LEU A 133 24.54 31.72 -13.37
C LEU A 133 23.98 32.27 -14.68
N SER A 134 22.65 32.25 -14.87
CA SER A 134 22.00 32.83 -16.05
C SER A 134 22.30 34.32 -16.19
N SER A 135 22.16 35.09 -15.11
CA SER A 135 22.48 36.53 -15.12
C SER A 135 23.96 36.80 -15.44
N GLN A 136 24.87 35.98 -14.91
CA GLN A 136 26.30 36.08 -15.24
C GLN A 136 26.56 35.78 -16.71
N LEU A 137 25.90 34.78 -17.28
CA LEU A 137 26.00 34.43 -18.70
C LEU A 137 25.52 35.58 -19.60
N ASP A 138 24.39 36.20 -19.27
CA ASP A 138 23.86 37.35 -20.02
C ASP A 138 24.81 38.55 -19.96
N SER A 139 25.38 38.80 -18.78
CA SER A 139 26.40 39.84 -18.57
C SER A 139 27.65 39.59 -19.40
N HIS A 140 28.20 38.37 -19.35
CA HIS A 140 29.38 37.99 -20.13
C HIS A 140 29.12 38.05 -21.65
N THR A 141 27.93 37.61 -22.09
CA THR A 141 27.52 37.70 -23.50
C THR A 141 27.47 39.14 -23.97
N SER A 142 26.94 40.04 -23.14
CA SER A 142 26.89 41.48 -23.42
C SER A 142 28.29 42.10 -23.46
N ALA A 143 29.18 41.70 -22.55
CA ALA A 143 30.58 42.14 -22.53
C ALA A 143 31.34 41.67 -23.77
N ILE A 144 31.18 40.41 -24.18
CA ILE A 144 31.77 39.86 -25.40
C ILE A 144 31.27 40.62 -26.64
N LYS A 145 29.97 40.92 -26.71
CA LYS A 145 29.40 41.71 -27.81
C LYS A 145 30.03 43.10 -27.89
N THR A 146 30.17 43.77 -26.76
CA THR A 146 30.80 45.09 -26.68
C THR A 146 32.29 45.03 -27.09
N LEU A 147 33.01 43.99 -26.67
CA LEU A 147 34.39 43.76 -27.09
C LEU A 147 34.50 43.49 -28.60
N ALA A 148 33.57 42.72 -29.17
CA ALA A 148 33.52 42.48 -30.61
C ALA A 148 33.27 43.78 -31.40
N ASP A 149 32.32 44.60 -30.95
CA ASP A 149 31.99 45.89 -31.58
C ASP A 149 33.17 46.87 -31.50
N THR A 150 33.81 46.98 -30.33
CA THR A 150 35.00 47.85 -30.16
C THR A 150 36.19 47.38 -30.99
N LEU A 151 36.42 46.07 -31.08
CA LEU A 151 37.47 45.50 -31.93
C LEU A 151 37.21 45.81 -33.41
N ALA A 152 35.96 45.67 -33.87
CA ALA A 152 35.59 46.00 -35.24
C ALA A 152 35.81 47.50 -35.56
N VAL A 153 35.43 48.39 -34.65
CA VAL A 153 35.68 49.84 -34.79
C VAL A 153 37.19 50.14 -34.83
N HIS A 154 37.97 49.55 -33.92
CA HIS A 154 39.41 49.74 -33.89
C HIS A 154 40.07 49.24 -35.18
N GLN A 155 39.72 48.04 -35.66
CA GLN A 155 40.20 47.49 -36.93
C GLN A 155 39.86 48.38 -38.13
N ASN A 156 38.63 48.91 -38.20
CA ASN A 156 38.25 49.81 -39.28
C ASN A 156 39.00 51.15 -39.23
N THR A 157 39.23 51.67 -38.02
CA THR A 157 39.97 52.92 -37.80
C THR A 157 41.44 52.76 -38.15
N THR A 158 42.09 51.66 -37.74
CA THR A 158 43.50 51.39 -38.08
C THR A 158 43.68 51.15 -39.57
N LEU A 159 42.75 50.45 -40.22
CA LEU A 159 42.76 50.26 -41.67
C LEU A 159 42.63 51.61 -42.40
N SER A 160 41.70 52.47 -41.96
CA SER A 160 41.53 53.81 -42.53
C SER A 160 42.77 54.68 -42.34
N ALA A 161 43.39 54.65 -41.16
CA ALA A 161 44.63 55.38 -40.88
C ALA A 161 45.80 54.88 -41.74
N LEU A 162 45.94 53.55 -41.92
CA LEU A 162 46.93 52.96 -42.82
C LEU A 162 46.72 53.37 -44.27
N GLN A 163 45.47 53.39 -44.74
CA GLN A 163 45.12 53.87 -46.08
C GLN A 163 45.49 55.34 -46.26
N GLN A 164 45.16 56.21 -45.29
CA GLN A 164 45.53 57.62 -45.31
C GLN A 164 47.05 57.83 -45.32
N HIS A 165 47.79 57.11 -44.47
CA HIS A 165 49.25 57.17 -44.45
C HIS A 165 49.86 56.71 -45.77
N THR A 166 49.32 55.64 -46.36
CA THR A 166 49.76 55.14 -47.67
C THR A 166 49.49 56.15 -48.79
N ALA A 167 48.33 56.81 -48.77
CA ALA A 167 48.00 57.88 -49.71
C ALA A 167 48.95 59.07 -49.55
N ALA A 168 49.17 59.56 -48.33
CA ALA A 168 50.09 60.66 -48.05
C ALA A 168 51.54 60.33 -48.44
N MET A 169 51.99 59.10 -48.20
CA MET A 169 53.32 58.65 -48.63
C MET A 169 53.43 58.60 -50.16
N SER A 170 52.37 58.15 -50.84
CA SER A 170 52.31 58.14 -52.31
C SER A 170 52.38 59.56 -52.88
N GLU A 171 51.63 60.50 -52.31
CA GLU A 171 51.65 61.91 -52.66
C GLU A 171 53.02 62.55 -52.40
N ALA A 172 53.66 62.26 -51.26
CA ALA A 172 55.00 62.75 -50.94
C ALA A 172 56.06 62.19 -51.92
N LEU A 173 55.96 60.92 -52.32
CA LEU A 173 56.84 60.34 -53.33
C LEU A 173 56.63 60.97 -54.71
N GLU A 174 55.39 61.30 -55.06
CA GLU A 174 55.05 61.99 -56.30
C GLU A 174 55.58 63.43 -56.31
N ALA A 175 55.38 64.19 -55.22
CA ALA A 175 55.98 65.51 -55.03
C ALA A 175 57.51 65.45 -55.07
N HIS A 176 58.14 64.42 -54.49
CA HIS A 176 59.59 64.22 -54.58
C HIS A 176 60.05 63.90 -56.02
N ARG A 177 59.29 63.10 -56.78
CA ARG A 177 59.55 62.89 -58.22
C ARG A 177 59.45 64.20 -58.98
N GLU A 178 58.41 65.00 -58.72
CA GLU A 178 58.23 66.29 -59.36
C GLU A 178 59.38 67.26 -59.02
N LEU A 179 59.76 67.37 -57.74
CA LEU A 179 60.93 68.15 -57.32
C LEU A 179 62.21 67.68 -58.00
N ARG A 180 62.41 66.36 -58.13
CA ARG A 180 63.56 65.81 -58.86
C ARG A 180 63.53 66.22 -60.33
N THR A 181 62.39 66.12 -61.01
CA THR A 181 62.26 66.60 -62.40
C THR A 181 62.53 68.09 -62.53
N ARG A 182 62.05 68.91 -61.57
CA ARG A 182 62.34 70.35 -61.52
C ARG A 182 63.82 70.64 -61.31
N VAL A 183 64.47 69.96 -60.38
CA VAL A 183 65.92 70.07 -60.14
C VAL A 183 66.70 69.66 -61.39
N ASP A 184 66.34 68.56 -62.03
CA ASP A 184 66.98 68.11 -63.27
C ASP A 184 66.78 69.13 -64.40
N SER A 185 65.59 69.74 -64.51
CA SER A 185 65.30 70.81 -65.46
C SER A 185 66.00 72.15 -65.16
N ILE A 186 66.45 72.38 -63.92
CA ILE A 186 67.28 73.54 -63.54
C ILE A 186 68.76 73.24 -63.80
N LYS A 187 69.17 71.98 -63.60
CA LYS A 187 70.54 71.51 -63.84
C LYS A 187 70.87 71.45 -65.34
N ALA A 188 69.86 71.25 -66.18
CA ALA A 188 69.91 71.52 -67.60
C ALA A 188 69.58 73.01 -67.85
N GLY A 189 70.56 73.84 -68.22
CA GLY A 189 70.29 75.20 -68.72
C GLY A 189 69.35 75.19 -69.94
N PRO A 190 68.78 76.34 -70.35
CA PRO A 190 67.72 76.35 -71.36
C PRO A 190 68.27 75.92 -72.73
N GLN A 191 67.86 74.73 -73.18
CA GLN A 191 67.92 74.34 -74.59
C GLN A 191 66.64 73.62 -75.00
N GLN A 192 66.00 74.21 -76.01
CA GLN A 192 64.85 73.68 -76.74
C GLN A 192 65.14 72.31 -77.39
N GLY A 193 64.11 71.48 -77.52
CA GLY A 193 63.90 70.74 -78.76
C GLY A 193 63.64 69.22 -78.68
N ALA A 194 62.35 68.87 -78.81
CA ALA A 194 61.78 67.89 -79.75
C ALA A 194 61.91 66.36 -79.59
N GLY A 195 60.73 65.72 -79.61
CA GLY A 195 60.38 64.43 -80.26
C GLY A 195 60.58 63.16 -79.42
N ALA A 196 59.87 62.03 -79.60
CA ALA A 196 58.59 61.65 -80.22
C ALA A 196 58.36 60.15 -79.86
N GLU A 197 57.10 59.70 -79.86
CA GLU A 197 56.61 58.32 -80.14
C GLU A 197 56.84 57.10 -79.20
N ALA A 198 55.69 56.57 -78.75
CA ALA A 198 55.12 55.23 -79.01
C ALA A 198 55.51 53.95 -78.22
N ALA A 199 54.46 53.11 -78.07
CA ALA A 199 54.38 51.68 -77.70
C ALA A 199 54.67 51.32 -76.22
N GLY A 200 53.96 50.42 -75.53
CA GLY A 200 52.98 49.40 -75.91
C GLY A 200 53.27 48.10 -75.11
N ALA A 201 52.20 47.43 -74.61
CA ALA A 201 52.17 46.09 -73.99
C ALA A 201 52.88 45.92 -72.62
N GLY A 202 52.43 45.10 -71.67
CA GLY A 202 51.37 44.08 -71.60
C GLY A 202 51.70 43.07 -70.47
N ALA A 203 50.67 42.40 -69.94
CA ALA A 203 50.67 41.17 -69.12
C ALA A 203 51.30 41.24 -67.70
N GLY A 204 50.80 40.55 -66.67
CA GLY A 204 49.70 39.59 -66.57
C GLY A 204 49.76 38.83 -65.22
N GLY A 205 48.65 38.16 -64.88
CA GLY A 205 48.55 37.01 -63.95
C GLY A 205 48.65 37.31 -62.44
N ALA A 206 48.09 36.53 -61.51
CA ALA A 206 47.22 35.35 -61.52
C ALA A 206 46.74 35.15 -60.05
N ALA A 207 45.50 34.74 -59.78
CA ALA A 207 45.11 33.40 -59.32
C ALA A 207 44.68 33.31 -57.82
N GLY A 208 43.69 32.43 -57.57
CA GLY A 208 43.33 31.86 -56.26
C GLY A 208 41.92 32.23 -55.78
N ALA A 209 40.85 31.47 -56.11
CA ALA A 209 40.37 30.26 -55.38
C ALA A 209 39.79 30.60 -53.98
N ALA A 210 38.67 30.10 -53.46
CA ALA A 210 37.68 29.11 -53.88
C ALA A 210 36.40 29.28 -53.01
N ALA A 211 35.28 28.71 -53.50
CA ALA A 211 34.23 27.89 -52.84
C ALA A 211 34.20 27.81 -51.28
N ALA A 212 33.09 27.63 -50.55
CA ALA A 212 31.78 27.04 -50.75
C ALA A 212 30.88 27.52 -49.57
N ARG A 213 29.60 27.88 -49.77
CA ARG A 213 28.39 27.03 -49.74
C ARG A 213 28.09 26.30 -48.41
N ALA A 214 26.85 26.53 -47.97
CA ALA A 214 25.97 25.67 -47.15
C ALA A 214 26.40 25.39 -45.71
N GLY A 215 25.53 25.36 -44.70
CA GLY A 215 24.08 25.24 -44.71
C GLY A 215 23.68 24.25 -43.61
N LEU A 216 22.73 24.68 -42.79
CA LEU A 216 21.71 23.89 -42.09
C LEU A 216 22.08 22.84 -41.02
N TYR A 217 21.09 22.72 -40.13
CA TYR A 217 20.77 21.69 -39.13
C TYR A 217 21.42 21.85 -37.75
N ALA A 218 20.73 21.65 -36.63
CA ALA A 218 19.32 21.37 -36.37
C ALA A 218 19.03 21.65 -34.90
N THR A 219 17.81 22.09 -34.65
CA THR A 219 17.09 22.00 -33.38
C THR A 219 16.79 20.53 -33.02
N GLU A 220 17.20 20.10 -31.85
CA GLU A 220 16.58 19.03 -31.02
C GLU A 220 16.57 19.62 -29.61
N LYS A 221 15.48 19.90 -28.89
CA LYS A 221 14.17 19.26 -28.70
C LYS A 221 14.25 17.76 -28.45
N TYR A 222 14.73 17.42 -27.25
CA TYR A 222 14.21 16.27 -26.50
C TYR A 222 13.78 16.73 -25.12
N GLY A 223 12.47 16.59 -24.87
CA GLY A 223 11.92 16.41 -23.53
C GLY A 223 11.75 14.91 -23.23
N MET A 224 11.34 14.63 -21.99
CA MET A 224 11.19 13.32 -21.34
C MET A 224 12.54 12.74 -20.89
N MET A 225 12.88 12.72 -19.60
CA MET A 225 12.12 12.15 -18.46
C MET A 225 12.20 12.98 -17.19
#